data_AF-A0A1Y5DDV7-F1
#
_entry.id   AF-A0A1Y5DDV7-F1
#
_cell.length_a   1.000
_cell.length_b   1.000
_cell.length_c   1.000
_cell.angle_alpha   90.00
_cell.angle_beta   90.00
_cell.angle_gamma   90.00
#
_symmetry.space_group_name_H-M   'P 1'
#
loop_
_entity.id
_entity.type
_entity.pdbx_description
1 polymer ?
#
loop_
_entity_poly.entity_id
_entity_poly.type
_entity_poly.pdbx_seq_one_letter_code
_entity_poly.pdbx_strand_id
1 'polypeptide(L)'
;MVAVNELRAPIHLVLHVVLPALIAAVFARGRVAWAFIIMMATMAVDLDHLLAVPIYAANRCSIWFHPLHTGLPIIIYGLMMCWPLIGKGNKSRLIGWVGTGLVIHMALDALDCLWMRCAG
;
A
#
# COMPACT_ATOMS: atom_id res chain seq x y z
N MET A 1 1.69 -23.34 -13.15
CA MET A 1 0.71 -22.27 -12.84
C MET A 1 0.05 -22.49 -11.49
N VAL A 2 -0.47 -23.69 -11.18
CA VAL A 2 -1.04 -24.03 -9.86
C VAL A 2 -0.11 -23.65 -8.68
N ALA A 3 1.16 -24.07 -8.71
CA ALA A 3 2.10 -23.81 -7.60
C ALA A 3 2.38 -22.32 -7.34
N VAL A 4 2.31 -21.44 -8.35
CA VAL A 4 2.55 -20.00 -8.15
C VAL A 4 1.30 -19.32 -7.57
N ASN A 5 0.10 -19.81 -7.89
CA ASN A 5 -1.15 -19.32 -7.31
C ASN A 5 -1.26 -19.64 -5.82
N GLU A 6 -0.77 -20.80 -5.37
CA GLU A 6 -0.68 -21.13 -3.93
C GLU A 6 0.23 -20.15 -3.16
N LEU A 7 1.23 -19.58 -3.85
CA LEU A 7 2.17 -18.61 -3.27
C LEU A 7 1.69 -17.16 -3.41
N ARG A 8 0.56 -16.88 -4.07
CA ARG A 8 0.08 -15.51 -4.31
C ARG A 8 -0.08 -14.72 -3.01
N ALA A 9 -0.85 -15.24 -2.05
CA ALA A 9 -1.12 -14.58 -0.78
C ALA A 9 0.16 -14.30 0.05
N PRO A 10 1.07 -15.28 0.27
CA PRO A 10 2.31 -14.97 0.99
C PRO A 10 3.22 -14.00 0.22
N ILE A 11 3.28 -14.08 -1.11
CA ILE A 11 4.04 -13.10 -1.92
C ILE A 11 3.47 -11.70 -1.71
N HIS A 12 2.15 -11.53 -1.82
CA HIS A 12 1.46 -10.27 -1.64
C HIS A 12 1.73 -9.66 -0.24
N LEU A 13 1.63 -10.45 0.83
CA LEU A 13 1.90 -9.98 2.19
C LEU A 13 3.39 -9.61 2.39
N VAL A 14 4.32 -10.39 1.83
CA VAL A 14 5.75 -10.10 1.91
C VAL A 14 6.09 -8.80 1.18
N LEU A 15 5.48 -8.55 0.01
CA LEU A 15 5.69 -7.32 -0.75
C LEU A 15 5.26 -6.07 0.03
N HIS A 16 4.18 -6.17 0.81
CA HIS A 16 3.71 -5.10 1.68
C HIS A 16 4.71 -4.71 2.77
N VAL A 17 5.69 -5.56 3.09
CA VAL A 17 6.77 -5.26 4.03
C VAL A 17 8.07 -4.90 3.31
N VAL A 18 8.45 -5.70 2.30
CA VAL A 18 9.73 -5.56 1.60
C VAL A 18 9.77 -4.25 0.81
N LEU A 19 8.69 -3.88 0.10
CA LEU A 19 8.71 -2.69 -0.74
C LEU A 19 8.84 -1.39 0.08
N PRO A 20 8.10 -1.19 1.20
CA PRO A 20 8.37 -0.07 2.11
C PRO A 20 9.80 -0.07 2.67
N ALA A 21 10.36 -1.24 3.02
CA ALA A 21 11.74 -1.32 3.53
C ALA A 21 12.76 -0.85 2.48
N LEU A 22 12.61 -1.30 1.23
CA LEU A 22 13.47 -0.89 0.12
C LEU A 22 13.36 0.61 -0.17
N ILE A 23 12.13 1.14 -0.22
CA ILE A 23 11.89 2.57 -0.45
C ILE A 23 12.50 3.41 0.69
N ALA A 24 12.33 2.99 1.95
CA ALA A 24 12.95 3.66 3.08
C ALA A 24 14.49 3.65 2.99
N ALA A 25 15.08 2.50 2.64
CA ALA A 25 16.53 2.35 2.53
C ALA A 25 17.14 3.26 1.46
N VAL A 26 16.48 3.36 0.29
CA VAL A 26 16.97 4.16 -0.85
C VAL A 26 16.75 5.66 -0.63
N PHE A 27 15.58 6.06 -0.13
CA PHE A 27 15.15 7.47 -0.17
C PHE A 27 15.24 8.20 1.18
N ALA A 28 15.22 7.52 2.33
CA ALA A 28 15.11 8.19 3.63
C ALA A 28 16.45 8.68 4.24
N ARG A 29 17.58 8.43 3.56
CA ARG A 29 18.95 8.94 3.85
C ARG A 29 19.19 9.33 5.32
N GLY A 30 19.53 8.34 6.15
CA GLY A 30 19.81 8.52 7.58
C GLY A 30 18.57 8.45 8.49
N ARG A 31 17.36 8.34 7.93
CA ARG A 31 16.10 8.13 8.68
C ARG A 31 15.33 6.89 8.20
N VAL A 32 16.05 5.86 7.78
CA VAL A 32 15.49 4.62 7.20
C VAL A 32 14.45 3.99 8.11
N ALA A 33 14.81 3.70 9.37
CA ALA A 33 13.88 3.09 10.33
C ALA A 33 12.60 3.92 10.53
N TRP A 34 12.73 5.24 10.63
CA TRP A 34 11.58 6.13 10.79
C TRP A 34 10.65 6.11 9.57
N ALA A 35 11.20 6.24 8.36
CA ALA A 35 10.39 6.20 7.14
C ALA A 35 9.70 4.83 6.98
N PHE A 36 10.40 3.74 7.28
CA PHE A 36 9.83 2.40 7.26
C PHE A 36 8.68 2.25 8.24
N ILE A 37 8.85 2.65 9.51
CA ILE A 37 7.80 2.59 10.53
C ILE A 37 6.56 3.39 10.11
N ILE A 38 6.75 4.59 9.55
CA ILE A 38 5.63 5.41 9.05
C ILE A 38 4.87 4.69 7.93
N MET A 39 5.57 4.14 6.93
CA MET A 39 4.92 3.41 5.84
C MET A 39 4.29 2.09 6.32
N MET A 40 4.87 1.41 7.31
CA MET A 40 4.24 0.22 7.89
C MET A 40 2.99 0.55 8.68
N ALA A 41 2.94 1.71 9.36
CA ALA A 41 1.73 2.16 10.05
C ALA A 41 0.56 2.38 9.09
N THR A 42 0.80 2.67 7.81
CA THR A 42 -0.27 2.87 6.83
C THR A 42 -0.96 1.57 6.41
N MET A 43 -0.42 0.39 6.76
CA MET A 43 -1.14 -0.88 6.58
C MET A 43 -2.46 -0.91 7.36
N ALA A 44 -2.64 -0.04 8.35
CA ALA A 44 -3.92 0.15 9.03
C ALA A 44 -5.05 0.63 8.10
N VAL A 45 -4.76 1.03 6.85
CA VAL A 45 -5.79 1.31 5.83
C VAL A 45 -6.70 0.11 5.59
N ASP A 46 -6.18 -1.11 5.71
CA ASP A 46 -6.93 -2.38 5.59
C ASP A 46 -7.98 -2.59 6.69
N LEU A 47 -7.99 -1.77 7.74
CA LEU A 47 -9.08 -1.82 8.71
C LEU A 47 -10.43 -1.46 8.08
N ASP A 48 -10.45 -0.86 6.89
CA ASP A 48 -11.67 -0.66 6.10
C ASP A 48 -12.28 -1.97 5.57
N HIS A 49 -11.57 -3.10 5.61
CA HIS A 49 -12.12 -4.44 5.37
C HIS A 49 -13.27 -4.78 6.32
N LEU A 50 -13.23 -4.26 7.54
CA LEU A 50 -14.31 -4.42 8.52
C LEU A 50 -15.63 -3.77 8.08
N LEU A 51 -15.59 -2.87 7.10
CA LEU A 51 -16.75 -2.18 6.55
C LEU A 51 -17.33 -2.87 5.31
N ALA A 52 -16.70 -3.93 4.81
CA ALA A 52 -17.13 -4.60 3.59
C ALA A 52 -17.84 -5.93 3.87
N VAL A 53 -18.68 -6.37 2.92
CA VAL A 53 -19.45 -7.62 3.01
C VAL A 53 -19.13 -8.49 1.79
N PRO A 54 -18.52 -9.68 1.95
CA PRO A 54 -18.06 -10.27 3.22
C PRO A 54 -16.85 -9.53 3.81
N ILE A 55 -16.63 -9.60 5.13
CA ILE A 55 -15.52 -8.92 5.82
C ILE A 55 -14.16 -9.37 5.25
N TYR A 56 -13.96 -10.69 5.15
CA TYR A 56 -12.73 -11.27 4.61
C TYR A 56 -13.04 -12.33 3.55
N ALA A 57 -12.39 -12.22 2.40
CA ALA A 57 -12.45 -13.22 1.33
C ALA A 57 -11.10 -13.26 0.60
N ALA A 58 -10.37 -14.37 0.71
CA ALA A 58 -9.00 -14.47 0.19
C ALA A 58 -8.89 -14.35 -1.34
N ASN A 59 -9.97 -14.62 -2.08
CA ASN A 59 -10.02 -14.54 -3.55
C ASN A 59 -10.85 -13.37 -4.06
N ARG A 60 -10.78 -12.24 -3.37
CA ARG A 60 -11.48 -11.01 -3.75
C ARG A 60 -10.48 -9.90 -4.01
N CYS A 61 -10.69 -9.17 -5.10
CA CYS A 61 -9.95 -7.94 -5.35
C CYS A 61 -10.32 -6.84 -4.34
N SER A 62 -9.33 -6.25 -3.66
CA SER A 62 -9.53 -5.16 -2.70
C SER A 62 -9.86 -3.82 -3.35
N ILE A 63 -9.28 -3.54 -4.52
CA ILE A 63 -9.48 -2.27 -5.23
C ILE A 63 -10.94 -2.15 -5.70
N TRP A 64 -11.55 -1.00 -5.43
CA TRP A 64 -12.98 -0.70 -5.63
C TRP A 64 -13.98 -1.46 -4.76
N PHE A 65 -13.51 -2.26 -3.80
CA PHE A 65 -14.40 -3.03 -2.92
C PHE A 65 -14.64 -2.36 -1.56
N HIS A 66 -13.61 -1.71 -1.00
CA HIS A 66 -13.65 -1.09 0.31
C HIS A 66 -13.56 0.44 0.21
N PRO A 67 -14.10 1.20 1.19
CA PRO A 67 -14.18 2.66 1.09
C PRO A 67 -12.85 3.36 0.82
N LEU A 68 -11.75 2.94 1.48
CA LEU A 68 -10.43 3.57 1.35
C LEU A 68 -9.63 3.06 0.14
N HIS A 69 -10.13 2.00 -0.50
CA HIS A 69 -9.57 1.39 -1.70
C HIS A 69 -10.28 1.86 -2.99
N THR A 70 -10.92 3.04 -2.93
CA THR A 70 -11.63 3.66 -4.06
C THR A 70 -10.85 4.83 -4.65
N GLY A 71 -11.24 5.27 -5.85
CA GLY A 71 -10.49 6.26 -6.62
C GLY A 71 -10.21 7.59 -5.90
N LEU A 72 -11.17 8.12 -5.15
CA LEU A 72 -10.99 9.41 -4.48
C LEU A 72 -9.91 9.35 -3.36
N PRO A 73 -9.96 8.40 -2.40
CA PRO A 73 -8.86 8.15 -1.46
C PRO A 73 -7.51 7.95 -2.15
N ILE A 74 -7.45 7.12 -3.21
CA ILE A 74 -6.21 6.83 -3.93
C ILE A 74 -5.59 8.11 -4.51
N ILE A 75 -6.41 9.01 -5.09
CA ILE A 75 -5.96 10.32 -5.57
C ILE A 75 -5.37 11.14 -4.42
N ILE A 76 -6.04 11.18 -3.26
CA ILE A 76 -5.56 11.90 -2.08
C ILE A 76 -4.20 11.34 -1.62
N TYR A 77 -4.02 10.02 -1.62
CA TYR A 77 -2.75 9.39 -1.27
C TYR A 77 -1.62 9.78 -2.22
N GLY A 78 -1.90 9.83 -3.52
CA GLY A 78 -0.98 10.36 -4.53
C GLY A 78 -0.59 11.82 -4.28
N LEU A 79 -1.55 12.67 -3.93
CA LEU A 79 -1.28 14.07 -3.58
C LEU A 79 -0.42 14.19 -2.30
N MET A 80 -0.69 13.36 -1.29
CA MET A 80 0.13 13.29 -0.08
C MET A 80 1.57 12.87 -0.38
N MET A 81 1.75 11.86 -1.26
CA MET A 81 3.07 11.40 -1.69
C MET A 81 3.87 12.51 -2.39
N CYS A 82 3.22 13.32 -3.23
CA CYS A 82 3.84 14.43 -3.96
C CYS A 82 4.00 15.71 -3.12
N TRP A 83 3.40 15.79 -1.93
CA TRP A 83 3.43 16.97 -1.07
C TRP A 83 4.84 17.51 -0.73
N PRO A 84 5.89 16.67 -0.51
CA PRO A 84 7.25 17.16 -0.30
C PRO A 84 7.85 17.94 -1.48
N LEU A 85 7.29 17.81 -2.69
CA LEU A 85 7.75 18.55 -3.87
C LEU A 85 7.37 20.03 -3.81
N ILE A 86 6.26 20.35 -3.12
CA ILE A 86 5.70 21.71 -3.04
C ILE A 86 5.99 22.32 -1.67
N GLY A 87 5.80 21.55 -0.59
CA GLY A 87 6.00 22.02 0.78
C GLY A 87 7.39 21.69 1.32
N LYS A 88 8.02 22.64 2.03
CA LYS A 88 9.34 22.45 2.66
C LYS A 88 9.23 22.10 4.15
N GLY A 89 10.15 21.26 4.63
CA GLY A 89 10.33 20.95 6.06
C GLY A 89 9.91 19.54 6.48
N ASN A 90 10.05 19.26 7.79
CA ASN A 90 9.84 17.91 8.35
C ASN A 90 8.38 17.43 8.26
N LYS A 91 7.40 18.32 8.41
CA LYS A 91 5.97 17.98 8.29
C LYS A 91 5.63 17.52 6.87
N SER A 92 6.14 18.22 5.85
CA SER A 92 5.92 17.81 4.46
C SER A 92 6.52 16.45 4.16
N ARG A 93 7.71 16.13 4.71
CA ARG A 93 8.31 14.80 4.58
C ARG A 93 7.49 13.71 5.27
N LEU A 94 6.92 13.98 6.44
CA LEU A 94 6.00 13.05 7.12
C LEU A 94 4.79 12.74 6.25
N ILE A 95 4.11 13.77 5.73
CA ILE A 95 2.95 13.62 4.82
C ILE A 95 3.36 12.81 3.59
N GLY A 96 4.53 13.10 3.03
CA GLY A 96 5.11 12.35 1.92
C GLY A 96 5.28 10.86 2.22
N TRP A 97 5.84 10.51 3.39
CA TRP A 97 6.00 9.10 3.78
C TRP A 97 4.67 8.39 4.00
N VAL A 98 3.69 9.06 4.62
CA VAL A 98 2.33 8.51 4.77
C VAL A 98 1.70 8.26 3.39
N GLY A 99 1.75 9.25 2.49
CA GLY A 99 1.26 9.10 1.13
C GLY A 99 1.98 7.99 0.36
N THR A 100 3.31 7.88 0.52
CA THR A 100 4.12 6.83 -0.11
C THR A 100 3.69 5.44 0.35
N GLY A 101 3.50 5.24 1.66
CA GLY A 101 3.05 3.97 2.22
C GLY A 101 1.67 3.56 1.69
N LEU A 102 0.72 4.50 1.66
CA LEU A 102 -0.62 4.29 1.12
C LEU A 102 -0.60 3.98 -0.39
N VAL A 103 0.19 4.71 -1.17
CA VAL A 103 0.31 4.46 -2.63
C VAL A 103 0.95 3.10 -2.89
N ILE A 104 2.00 2.72 -2.16
CA ILE A 104 2.61 1.39 -2.26
C ILE A 104 1.57 0.30 -1.98
N HIS A 105 0.81 0.46 -0.90
CA HIS A 105 -0.25 -0.48 -0.52
C HIS A 105 -1.28 -0.64 -1.65
N MET A 106 -1.87 0.47 -2.13
CA MET A 106 -2.85 0.44 -3.22
C MET A 106 -2.30 -0.18 -4.51
N ALA A 107 -1.00 0.04 -4.80
CA ALA A 107 -0.36 -0.54 -5.96
C ALA A 107 -0.18 -2.06 -5.83
N LEU A 108 0.19 -2.56 -4.66
CA LEU A 108 0.34 -3.99 -4.39
C LEU A 108 -1.01 -4.72 -4.40
N ASP A 109 -2.06 -4.09 -3.88
CA ASP A 109 -3.44 -4.56 -3.99
C ASP A 109 -3.93 -4.63 -5.44
N ALA A 110 -3.65 -3.60 -6.23
CA ALA A 110 -3.96 -3.60 -7.66
C ALA A 110 -3.20 -4.70 -8.42
N LEU A 111 -1.95 -4.98 -8.05
CA LEU A 111 -1.17 -6.07 -8.63
C LEU A 111 -1.72 -7.45 -8.26
N ASP A 112 -2.18 -7.66 -7.02
CA ASP A 112 -2.86 -8.90 -6.63
C ASP A 112 -4.19 -9.10 -7.36
N CYS A 113 -4.97 -8.02 -7.50
CA CYS A 113 -6.17 -8.01 -8.34
C CYS A 113 -5.88 -8.40 -9.79
N LEU A 114 -4.80 -7.88 -10.37
CA LEU A 114 -4.38 -8.21 -11.73
C LEU A 114 -3.95 -9.68 -11.82
N TRP A 115 -3.18 -10.17 -10.85
CA TRP A 115 -2.79 -11.57 -10.77
C TRP A 115 -4.02 -12.48 -10.78
N MET A 116 -5.02 -12.21 -9.91
CA MET A 116 -6.26 -12.99 -9.86
C MET A 116 -7.00 -13.03 -11.20
N ARG A 117 -7.01 -11.93 -11.95
CA ARG A 117 -7.66 -11.85 -13.28
C ARG A 117 -6.89 -12.59 -14.37
N CYS A 118 -5.56 -12.64 -14.30
CA CYS A 118 -4.73 -13.32 -15.29
C CYS A 118 -4.55 -14.82 -15.03
N ALA A 119 -4.82 -15.27 -13.80
CA ALA A 119 -4.63 -16.65 -13.37
C ALA A 119 -5.93 -17.48 -13.29
N GLY A 120 -7.08 -16.85 -13.52
CA GLY A 120 -8.38 -17.50 -13.71
C GLY A 120 -8.64 -17.81 -15.18
#